data_AF-X1PRT4-F1
#
_entry.id   AF-X1PRT4-F1
#
_cell.length_a   1.000
_cell.length_b   1.000
_cell.length_c   1.000
_cell.angle_alpha   90.00
_cell.angle_beta   90.00
_cell.angle_gamma   90.00
#
_symmetry.space_group_name_H-M   'P 1'
#
loop_
_entity.id
_entity.type
_entity.pdbx_description
1 polymer ?
#
loop_
_entity_poly.entity_id
_entity_poly.type
_entity_poly.pdbx_seq_one_letter_code
_entity_poly.pdbx_strand_id
1 'polypeptide(L)' 'MKKYPKTPQQVKVKVGGELIKLVCTGKKGELFRRCRSIVLRCAFKDEECDAHLLDLKREIIEKD' A
#
# COMPACT_ATOMS: atom_id res chain seq x y z
N MET A 1 17.38 15.53 -15.26
CA MET A 1 15.91 15.64 -15.15
C MET A 1 15.57 16.10 -13.75
N LYS A 2 15.00 17.30 -13.55
CA LYS A 2 14.46 17.71 -12.24
C LYS A 2 13.26 16.79 -11.95
N LYS A 3 13.40 15.86 -11.00
CA LYS A 3 12.27 15.07 -10.52
C LYS A 3 11.30 16.05 -9.87
N TYR A 4 10.10 16.17 -10.42
CA TYR A 4 9.03 16.90 -9.75
C TYR A 4 8.83 16.30 -8.34
N PRO A 5 8.56 17.13 -7.32
CA PRO A 5 8.26 16.62 -5.99
C PRO A 5 7.06 15.67 -6.10
N LYS A 6 7.16 14.50 -5.46
CA LYS A 6 6.06 13.52 -5.47
C LYS A 6 4.84 14.16 -4.82
N THR A 7 3.69 14.06 -5.48
CA THR A 7 2.43 14.47 -4.85
C THR A 7 2.06 13.49 -3.73
N PRO A 8 1.30 13.91 -2.71
CA PRO A 8 0.81 13.00 -1.67
C PRO A 8 0.08 11.78 -2.24
N GLN A 9 -0.61 11.95 -3.37
CA GLN A 9 -1.33 10.88 -4.05
C GLN A 9 -0.38 9.88 -4.71
N GLN A 10 0.74 10.34 -5.29
CA GLN A 10 1.78 9.45 -5.82
C GLN A 10 2.45 8.63 -4.71
N VAL A 11 2.65 9.21 -3.52
CA VAL A 11 3.18 8.48 -2.35
C VAL A 11 2.20 7.37 -1.94
N LYS A 12 0.91 7.68 -1.80
CA LYS A 12 -0.14 6.68 -1.46
C LYS A 12 -0.22 5.55 -2.48
N VAL A 13 -0.13 5.86 -3.78
CA VAL A 13 -0.13 4.85 -4.85
C VAL A 13 1.11 3.94 -4.75
N LYS A 14 2.29 4.52 -4.51
CA LYS A 14 3.53 3.75 -4.34
C LYS A 14 3.44 2.81 -3.13
N VAL A 15 3.02 3.33 -1.98
CA VAL A 15 2.81 2.56 -0.75
C VAL A 15 1.81 1.43 -0.98
N GLY A 16 0.67 1.71 -1.60
CA GLY A 16 -0.33 0.68 -1.90
C GLY A 16 0.20 -0.42 -2.83
N GLY A 17 1.02 -0.05 -3.82
CA GLY A 17 1.68 -1.01 -4.70
C GLY A 17 2.63 -1.95 -3.96
N GLU A 18 3.46 -1.41 -3.06
CA GLU A 18 4.38 -2.20 -2.25
C GLU A 18 3.65 -3.10 -1.24
N LEU A 19 2.62 -2.59 -0.57
CA LEU A 19 1.79 -3.42 0.31
C LEU A 19 1.11 -4.57 -0.44
N ILE A 20 0.67 -4.37 -1.69
CA ILE A 20 0.08 -5.46 -2.50
C ILE A 20 1.13 -6.54 -2.76
N LYS A 21 2.37 -6.15 -3.08
CA LYS A 21 3.46 -7.11 -3.29
C LYS A 21 3.83 -7.86 -2.02
N LEU A 22 3.78 -7.22 -0.86
CA LEU A 22 4.11 -7.89 0.41
C LEU A 22 2.98 -8.83 0.87
N VAL A 23 1.73 -8.35 0.83
CA VAL A 23 0.61 -9.00 1.52
C VAL A 23 -0.23 -9.87 0.60
N CYS A 24 -0.31 -9.53 -0.68
CA CYS A 24 -1.16 -10.24 -1.66
C CYS A 24 -0.39 -11.21 -2.56
N THR A 25 0.92 -11.39 -2.34
CA THR A 25 1.71 -12.37 -3.08
C THR A 25 1.19 -13.79 -2.85
N GLY A 26 1.17 -14.58 -3.93
CA GLY A 26 0.65 -15.96 -3.92
C GLY A 26 -0.87 -16.08 -4.01
N LYS A 27 -1.64 -15.01 -3.75
CA LYS A 27 -3.11 -15.02 -3.89
C LYS A 27 -3.49 -14.90 -5.37
N LYS A 28 -4.54 -15.62 -5.79
CA LYS A 28 -5.07 -15.60 -7.18
C LYS A 28 -6.57 -15.36 -7.19
N GLY A 29 -7.09 -14.94 -8.34
CA GLY A 29 -8.54 -14.77 -8.57
C GLY A 29 -9.21 -13.86 -7.54
N GLU A 30 -10.27 -14.35 -6.92
CA GLU A 30 -11.06 -13.58 -5.96
C GLU A 30 -10.29 -13.24 -4.68
N LEU A 31 -9.42 -14.14 -4.20
CA LEU A 31 -8.59 -13.90 -3.02
C LEU A 31 -7.61 -12.73 -3.25
N PHE A 32 -7.05 -12.64 -4.46
CA PHE A 32 -6.21 -11.50 -4.82
C PHE A 32 -7.02 -10.21 -4.86
N ARG A 33 -8.22 -10.22 -5.47
CA ARG A 33 -9.09 -9.04 -5.54
C ARG A 33 -9.47 -8.54 -4.15
N ARG A 34 -9.89 -9.43 -3.24
CA ARG A 34 -10.22 -9.07 -1.85
C ARG A 34 -9.01 -8.49 -1.11
N CYS A 35 -7.86 -9.17 -1.19
CA CYS A 35 -6.62 -8.68 -0.57
C CYS A 35 -6.22 -7.30 -1.09
N ARG A 36 -6.21 -7.12 -2.41
CA ARG A 36 -5.89 -5.84 -3.05
C ARG A 36 -6.83 -4.73 -2.58
N SER A 37 -8.13 -4.98 -2.48
CA SER A 37 -9.10 -3.99 -2.02
C SER A 37 -8.89 -3.59 -0.55
N ILE A 38 -8.52 -4.52 0.32
CA ILE A 38 -8.19 -4.21 1.73
C ILE A 38 -6.93 -3.35 1.79
N VAL A 39 -5.85 -3.80 1.12
CA VAL A 39 -4.57 -3.10 1.09
C VAL A 39 -4.69 -1.69 0.52
N LEU A 40 -5.43 -1.51 -0.57
CA LEU A 40 -5.64 -0.19 -1.17
C LEU A 40 -6.43 0.73 -0.24
N ARG A 41 -7.45 0.23 0.48
CA ARG A 41 -8.18 1.06 1.45
C ARG A 41 -7.25 1.55 2.55
N CYS A 42 -6.44 0.65 3.12
CA CYS A 42 -5.40 1.00 4.10
C CYS A 42 -4.34 2.00 3.56
N ALA A 43 -3.89 1.82 2.32
CA ALA A 43 -2.90 2.74 1.72
C ALA A 43 -3.42 4.19 1.65
N PHE A 44 -4.72 4.37 1.43
CA PHE A 44 -5.34 5.69 1.29
C PHE A 44 -5.92 6.26 2.58
N LYS A 45 -6.38 5.41 3.50
CA LYS A 45 -7.00 5.76 4.79
C LYS A 45 -6.46 4.86 5.91
N ASP A 46 -5.80 5.46 6.88
CA ASP A 46 -5.13 4.74 7.99
C ASP A 46 -6.15 4.05 8.91
N GLU A 47 -7.34 4.62 9.06
CA GLU A 47 -8.44 4.06 9.87
C GLU A 47 -8.97 2.73 9.33
N GLU A 48 -8.78 2.47 8.03
CA GLU A 48 -9.17 1.22 7.39
C GLU A 48 -8.03 0.19 7.39
N CYS A 49 -6.89 0.50 8.02
CA CYS A 49 -5.79 -0.44 8.24
C CYS A 49 -6.00 -1.25 9.52
N ASP A 50 -5.87 -2.56 9.39
CA ASP A 50 -5.50 -3.45 10.47
C ASP A 50 -4.05 -3.20 10.92
N ALA A 51 -3.75 -3.50 12.19
CA ALA A 51 -2.46 -3.18 12.83
C ALA A 51 -1.25 -3.66 12.00
N HIS A 52 -1.33 -4.87 11.45
CA HIS A 52 -0.28 -5.42 10.60
C HIS A 52 -0.03 -4.61 9.32
N LEU A 53 -1.08 -4.13 8.65
CA LEU A 53 -0.92 -3.30 7.45
C LEU A 53 -0.40 -1.91 7.79
N LEU A 54 -0.76 -1.39 8.97
CA LEU A 54 -0.32 -0.08 9.44
C LEU A 54 1.19 -0.09 9.74
N ASP A 55 1.70 -1.15 10.35
CA ASP A 55 3.13 -1.34 10.61
C ASP A 55 3.92 -1.44 9.30
N LEU A 56 3.49 -2.30 8.36
CA LEU A 56 4.11 -2.42 7.04
C LEU A 56 4.09 -1.09 6.27
N LYS A 57 3.00 -0.33 6.37
CA LYS A 57 2.87 0.98 5.75
C LYS A 57 3.91 1.97 6.28
N ARG A 58 4.14 1.99 7.59
CA ARG A 58 5.16 2.85 8.23
C ARG A 58 6.55 2.48 7.75
N GLU A 59 6.89 1.19 7.73
CA GLU A 59 8.19 0.72 7.24
C GLU A 59 8.46 1.13 5.78
N ILE A 60 7.45 1.08 4.91
CA ILE A 60 7.60 1.48 3.50
C ILE A 60 7.83 2.99 3.39
N ILE A 61 7.15 3.80 4.21
CA ILE A 61 7.30 5.26 4.20
C ILE A 61 8.66 5.68 4.76
N GLU A 62 9.15 5.02 5.81
CA GLU A 62 10.47 5.31 6.42
C GLU A 62 11.65 4.93 5.53
N LYS A 63 11.46 4.00 4.60
CA LYS A 63 12.50 3.55 3.65
C LYS A 63 12.54 4.37 2.34
N ASP A 64 11.62 5.31 2.11
CA ASP A 64 11.49 6.11 0.87
C ASP A 64 12.10 7.50 0.91
#